data_AF-A0A7T5ER00-F1
#
_entry.id   AF-A0A7T5ER00-F1
#
_cell.length_a   1.000
_cell.length_b   1.000
_cell.length_c   1.000
_cell.angle_alpha   90.00
_cell.angle_beta   90.00
_cell.angle_gamma   90.00
#
_symmetry.space_group_name_H-M   'P 1'
#
loop_
_entity.id
_entity.type
_entity.pdbx_description
1 polymer ?
#
loop_
_entity_poly.entity_id
_entity_poly.type
_entity_poly.pdbx_seq_one_letter_code
_entity_poly.pdbx_strand_id
1 'polypeptide(L)'
;MVDIFRDEATTILKDNDDIIIYQADSELRIHARELETVVELAPCVTMGKYIDVRVVSIRAAGHPIIYIPVSKEGAKRILTQLQQCKLNAAKQIRRHDTA
;
A
#
# COMPACT_ATOMS: atom_id res chain seq x y z
N MET A 1 -9.26 -2.03 -12.77
CA MET A 1 -9.24 -2.30 -11.32
C MET A 1 -8.68 -3.68 -10.95
N VAL A 2 -7.72 -3.76 -10.03
CA VAL A 2 -7.03 -4.97 -9.52
C VAL A 2 -7.01 -4.94 -7.98
N ASP A 3 -7.30 -6.08 -7.33
CA ASP A 3 -7.31 -6.21 -5.87
C ASP A 3 -5.89 -6.39 -5.32
N ILE A 4 -5.40 -5.39 -4.57
CA ILE A 4 -4.10 -5.46 -3.90
C ILE A 4 -4.23 -6.20 -2.58
N PHE A 5 -5.20 -5.83 -1.75
CA PHE A 5 -5.41 -6.39 -0.41
C PHE A 5 -6.85 -6.13 0.04
N ARG A 6 -7.41 -7.07 0.80
CA ARG A 6 -8.72 -6.91 1.43
C ARG A 6 -8.78 -7.70 2.72
N ASP A 7 -9.23 -7.05 3.77
CA ASP A 7 -9.67 -7.67 5.01
C ASP A 7 -10.98 -7.02 5.48
N GLU A 8 -11.38 -7.28 6.74
CA GLU A 8 -12.63 -6.76 7.32
C GLU A 8 -12.64 -5.24 7.49
N ALA A 9 -11.47 -4.59 7.62
CA ALA A 9 -11.34 -3.18 7.96
C ALA A 9 -10.78 -2.32 6.82
N THR A 10 -10.01 -2.91 5.90
CA THR A 10 -9.25 -2.22 4.86
C THR A 10 -9.36 -2.94 3.52
N THR A 11 -9.65 -2.17 2.47
CA THR A 11 -9.53 -2.63 1.08
C THR A 11 -8.56 -1.74 0.32
N ILE A 12 -7.60 -2.33 -0.38
CA ILE A 12 -6.65 -1.63 -1.24
C ILE A 12 -6.81 -2.16 -2.67
N LEU A 13 -7.08 -1.25 -3.59
CA LEU A 13 -7.26 -1.54 -5.00
C LEU A 13 -6.27 -0.72 -5.83
N LYS A 14 -5.90 -1.25 -6.98
CA LYS A 14 -5.24 -0.50 -8.05
C LYS A 14 -6.26 -0.22 -9.14
N ASP A 15 -6.41 1.02 -9.57
CA ASP A 15 -7.12 1.33 -10.80
C ASP A 15 -6.27 2.22 -11.69
N ASN A 16 -5.87 1.69 -12.85
CA ASN A 16 -4.83 2.30 -13.69
C ASN A 16 -3.57 2.65 -12.88
N ASP A 17 -3.21 3.93 -12.79
CA ASP A 17 -2.08 4.42 -12.00
C ASP A 17 -2.50 4.97 -10.63
N ASP A 18 -3.76 4.80 -10.24
CA ASP A 18 -4.27 5.16 -8.92
C ASP A 18 -4.30 3.95 -7.97
N ILE A 19 -4.02 4.23 -6.70
CA ILE A 19 -4.18 3.32 -5.57
C ILE A 19 -5.36 3.86 -4.77
N ILE A 20 -6.39 3.03 -4.59
CA ILE A 20 -7.60 3.37 -3.86
C ILE A 20 -7.59 2.57 -2.56
N ILE A 21 -7.65 3.27 -1.43
CA ILE A 21 -7.67 2.69 -0.09
C ILE A 21 -9.01 3.03 0.54
N TYR A 22 -9.76 2.00 0.89
CA TYR A 22 -10.96 2.10 1.71
C TYR A 22 -10.63 1.66 3.13
N GLN A 23 -10.89 2.53 4.11
CA GLN A 23 -10.81 2.23 5.53
C GLN A 23 -12.01 2.82 6.26
N ALA A 24 -12.77 1.96 6.97
CA ALA A 24 -14.05 2.32 7.57
C ALA A 24 -14.96 3.05 6.55
N ASP A 25 -15.27 4.33 6.79
CA ASP A 25 -16.12 5.16 5.91
C ASP A 25 -15.33 6.13 5.01
N SER A 26 -14.01 5.95 4.90
CA SER A 26 -13.15 6.82 4.10
C SER A 26 -12.64 6.13 2.84
N GLU A 27 -12.72 6.85 1.72
CA GLU A 27 -12.01 6.52 0.47
C GLU A 27 -10.84 7.50 0.34
N LEU A 28 -9.65 6.95 0.11
CA LEU A 28 -8.47 7.72 -0.25
C LEU A 28 -7.96 7.23 -1.60
N ARG A 29 -7.84 8.17 -2.54
CA ARG A 29 -7.24 7.92 -3.85
C ARG A 29 -5.89 8.59 -3.93
N ILE A 30 -4.85 7.81 -4.22
CA ILE A 30 -3.46 8.25 -4.31
C ILE A 30 -2.95 7.87 -5.69
N HIS A 31 -2.42 8.83 -6.44
CA HIS A 31 -1.73 8.48 -7.69
C HIS A 31 -0.41 7.78 -7.34
N ALA A 32 -0.06 6.69 -8.04
CA ALA A 32 1.16 5.92 -7.81
C ALA A 32 2.47 6.75 -7.81
N ARG A 33 2.48 7.93 -8.47
CA ARG A 33 3.60 8.87 -8.47
C ARG A 33 3.75 9.63 -7.14
N GLU A 34 2.64 9.84 -6.43
CA GLU A 34 2.59 10.51 -5.13
C GLU A 34 2.97 9.56 -3.99
N LEU A 35 3.01 8.24 -4.25
CA LEU A 35 3.43 7.24 -3.29
C LEU A 35 4.93 7.39 -2.97
N GLU A 36 5.25 7.95 -1.80
CA GLU A 36 6.62 8.20 -1.37
C GLU A 36 7.26 6.92 -0.83
N THR A 37 6.67 6.35 0.23
CA THR A 37 7.20 5.19 0.96
C THR A 37 6.10 4.25 1.41
N VAL A 38 6.39 2.95 1.35
CA VAL A 38 5.57 1.88 1.91
C VAL A 38 6.51 0.98 2.70
N VAL A 39 6.30 0.85 4.01
CA VAL A 39 7.18 0.09 4.90
C VAL A 39 6.39 -0.79 5.83
N GLU A 40 6.92 -1.98 6.13
CA GLU A 40 6.45 -2.82 7.22
C GLU A 40 7.14 -2.37 8.52
N LEU A 41 6.32 -1.99 9.50
CA LEU A 41 6.73 -1.76 10.87
C LEU A 41 6.58 -3.08 11.62
N ALA A 42 7.71 -3.67 11.99
CA ALA A 42 7.74 -4.83 12.86
C ALA A 42 7.46 -4.40 14.31
N PRO A 43 6.65 -5.14 15.08
CA PRO A 43 6.45 -4.84 16.49
C PRO A 43 7.77 -4.98 17.26
N CYS A 44 8.03 -4.05 18.19
CA CYS A 44 9.21 -4.10 19.05
C CYS A 44 9.10 -5.17 20.16
N VAL A 45 7.92 -5.78 20.33
CA VAL A 45 7.63 -6.78 21.38
C VAL A 45 6.67 -7.84 20.83
N THR A 46 7.06 -9.11 20.91
CA THR A 46 6.17 -10.25 20.67
C THR A 46 5.44 -10.57 21.98
N MET A 47 4.15 -10.24 22.10
CA MET A 47 3.36 -10.64 23.27
C MET A 47 2.96 -12.12 23.17
N GLY A 48 3.69 -12.98 23.86
CA GLY A 48 3.35 -14.40 23.98
C GLY A 48 3.34 -15.17 22.66
N LYS A 49 2.74 -16.38 22.64
CA LYS A 49 2.89 -17.33 21.54
C LYS A 49 2.12 -17.04 20.25
N TYR A 50 1.21 -16.05 20.15
CA TYR A 50 0.18 -16.15 19.10
C TYR A 50 -0.36 -14.88 18.43
N ILE A 51 0.28 -13.71 18.49
CA ILE A 51 -0.20 -12.58 17.67
C ILE A 51 0.96 -11.89 16.92
N ASP A 52 1.22 -12.36 15.70
CA ASP A 52 2.19 -11.77 14.76
C ASP A 52 1.52 -10.66 13.93
N VAL A 53 1.07 -9.58 14.58
CA VAL A 53 0.54 -8.41 13.87
C VAL A 53 1.71 -7.60 13.29
N ARG A 54 1.58 -7.24 12.02
CA ARG A 54 2.43 -6.25 11.35
C ARG A 54 1.64 -4.99 11.10
N VAL A 55 2.34 -3.88 10.97
CA VAL A 55 1.71 -2.63 10.53
C VAL A 55 2.38 -2.19 9.25
N VAL A 56 1.62 -2.05 8.17
CA VAL A 56 2.13 -1.39 6.96
C VAL A 56 1.85 0.10 7.07
N SER A 57 2.89 0.91 6.91
CA SER A 57 2.81 2.37 6.84
C SER A 57 2.89 2.80 5.37
N ILE A 58 1.87 3.52 4.89
CA ILE A 58 1.83 4.11 3.55
C ILE A 58 1.92 5.64 3.68
N ARG A 59 2.94 6.22 3.05
CA ARG A 59 3.11 7.68 2.96
C ARG A 59 2.99 8.11 1.50
N ALA A 60 2.15 9.11 1.27
CA ALA A 60 1.99 9.76 -0.02
C ALA A 60 2.03 11.29 0.13
N ALA A 61 2.53 11.96 -0.90
CA ALA A 61 2.63 13.42 -0.91
C ALA A 61 1.24 14.05 -0.74
N GLY A 62 1.11 15.01 0.18
CA GLY A 62 -0.16 15.71 0.43
C GLY A 62 -1.21 14.91 1.22
N HIS A 63 -0.90 13.69 1.67
CA HIS A 63 -1.82 12.85 2.41
C HIS A 63 -1.30 12.49 3.81
N PRO A 64 -2.21 12.29 4.80
CA PRO A 64 -1.84 11.69 6.08
C PRO A 64 -1.19 10.32 5.90
N ILE A 65 -0.30 9.95 6.82
CA ILE A 65 0.27 8.60 6.84
C ILE A 65 -0.81 7.60 7.25
N ILE A 66 -0.93 6.51 6.49
CA ILE A 66 -1.92 5.47 6.71
C ILE A 66 -1.22 4.29 7.36
N TYR A 67 -1.78 3.81 8.47
CA TYR A 67 -1.31 2.63 9.18
C TYR A 67 -2.32 1.51 9.00
N ILE A 68 -1.87 0.37 8.49
CA ILE A 68 -2.73 -0.77 8.18
C ILE A 68 -2.23 -1.96 9.00
N PRO A 69 -2.92 -2.34 10.08
CA PRO A 69 -2.61 -3.56 10.82
C PRO A 69 -2.97 -4.77 9.95
N VAL A 70 -2.01 -5.67 9.75
CA VAL A 70 -2.15 -6.83 8.85
C VAL A 70 -1.40 -8.03 9.40
N SER A 71 -1.72 -9.22 8.87
CA SER A 71 -0.85 -10.39 9.06
C SER A 71 0.48 -10.20 8.29
N LYS A 72 1.45 -11.06 8.59
CA LYS A 72 2.71 -11.14 7.84
C LYS A 72 2.49 -11.33 6.33
N GLU A 73 1.56 -12.19 5.95
CA GLU A 73 1.20 -12.44 4.55
C GLU A 73 0.54 -11.22 3.91
N GLY A 74 -0.32 -10.53 4.66
CA GLY A 74 -0.94 -9.27 4.25
C GLY A 74 0.11 -8.19 3.97
N ALA A 75 1.07 -8.00 4.89
CA ALA A 75 2.17 -7.06 4.73
C ALA A 75 2.97 -7.34 3.45
N LYS A 76 3.36 -8.61 3.24
CA LYS A 76 4.09 -9.03 2.03
C LYS A 76 3.30 -8.73 0.76
N ARG A 77 1.99 -9.00 0.75
CA ARG A 77 1.12 -8.76 -0.41
C ARG A 77 1.03 -7.27 -0.73
N ILE A 78 0.77 -6.42 0.27
CA ILE A 78 0.68 -4.97 0.11
C ILE A 78 2.00 -4.40 -0.42
N LEU A 79 3.12 -4.72 0.24
CA LEU A 79 4.45 -4.23 -0.15
C LEU A 79 4.79 -4.60 -1.60
N THR A 80 4.61 -5.87 -1.95
CA THR A 80 4.96 -6.37 -3.29
C THR A 80 4.13 -5.68 -4.37
N GLN A 81 2.82 -5.59 -4.17
CA GLN A 81 1.90 -5.04 -5.17
C GLN A 81 2.08 -3.53 -5.32
N LEU A 82 2.21 -2.77 -4.23
CA LEU A 82 2.43 -1.33 -4.30
C LEU A 82 3.79 -0.98 -4.92
N GLN A 83 4.83 -1.77 -4.62
CA GLN A 83 6.13 -1.61 -5.28
C GLN A 83 6.03 -1.85 -6.80
N GLN A 84 5.29 -2.88 -7.22
CA GLN A 84 5.03 -3.13 -8.64
C GLN A 84 4.24 -1.98 -9.29
N CYS A 85 3.25 -1.41 -8.60
CA CYS A 85 2.49 -0.25 -9.08
C CYS A 85 3.42 0.94 -9.37
N LYS A 86 4.28 1.28 -8.41
CA LYS A 86 5.25 2.39 -8.54
C LYS A 86 6.24 2.16 -9.68
N LEU A 87 6.76 0.93 -9.82
CA LEU A 87 7.67 0.57 -10.93
C LEU A 87 6.98 0.66 -12.30
N ASN A 88 5.71 0.24 -12.39
CA ASN A 88 4.98 0.27 -13.65
C ASN A 88 4.62 1.70 -14.06
N ALA A 89 4.24 2.57 -13.12
CA ALA A 89 4.03 4.00 -13.38
C ALA A 89 5.32 4.67 -13.88
N ALA A 90 6.47 4.39 -13.24
CA ALA A 90 7.76 4.95 -13.65
C ALA A 90 8.21 4.49 -15.05
N LYS A 91 7.89 3.26 -15.47
CA LYS A 91 8.22 2.75 -16.82
C LYS A 91 7.44 3.44 -17.94
N GLN A 92 6.21 3.89 -17.67
CA GLN A 92 5.39 4.57 -18.67
C GLN A 92 5.93 5.97 -18.99
N ILE A 93 6.44 6.69 -17.99
CA ILE A 93 7.08 8.00 -18.16
C ILE A 93 8.25 7.91 -19.14
N ARG A 94 9.12 6.89 -18.98
CA ARG A 94 10.29 6.71 -19.85
C ARG A 94 9.97 6.43 -21.32
N ARG A 95 8.76 5.94 -21.62
CA ARG A 95 8.33 5.73 -23.01
C ARG A 95 7.88 7.02 -23.67
N HIS A 96 7.38 7.98 -22.89
CA HIS A 96 6.91 9.27 -23.39
C HIS A 96 8.04 10.28 -23.64
N ASP A 97 9.18 10.15 -22.95
CA ASP A 97 10.36 11.02 -23.15
C ASP A 97 11.27 10.60 -24.34
N THR A 98 10.98 9.45 -24.96
CA THR A 98 11.74 8.92 -26.12
C THR A 98 11.00 9.01 -27.45
N ALA A 99 9.91 9.79 -27.53
CA ALA A 99 9.12 9.99 -28.74
C ALA A 99 9.20 11.44 -29.23
#